data_AF-A0A1V5NVF8-F1
#
_entry.id   AF-A0A1V5NVF8-F1
#
_cell.length_a   1.000
_cell.length_b   1.000
_cell.length_c   1.000
_cell.angle_alpha   90.00
_cell.angle_beta   90.00
_cell.angle_gamma   90.00
#
_symmetry.space_group_name_H-M   'P 1'
#
loop_
_entity.id
_entity.type
_entity.pdbx_description
1 polymer ?
#
loop_
_entity_poly.entity_id
_entity_poly.type
_entity_poly.pdbx_seq_one_letter_code
_entity_poly.pdbx_strand_id
1 'polypeptide(L)'
;MKRALCALICLLPLLVGCSMGGSSNSSSAANTTLYGQLQPPAVKATALIGASSRVPAVQAQMENNTDLLADFAEKGTCMVNGKAVSFSLNTGNSAFKVTGIEPYGAYEIRFDLASLSLRATKPYTGSQMNMGTVNLTSTAKSLLYEAYGRGAPRVADIQNYEIRDDKAATIVSKLAELLIDPATTPSVFENALQAELAAFTRIYHLDEISVFTGNDMSGTWTGQGTLCTRLSTGEEAQRAAVNLSLHVVREGDELNGYVDVEVVSTTTVNNGGIIPSTGRREFTAKVDTEGQFSFQASRDQNTPIERWSFSLDATDALVCTVQSLHEQGLQSYEKNLPKLRRQ
;
A
#
# COMPACT_ATOMS: atom_id res chain seq x y z
N MET A 1 41.77 14.93 39.40
CA MET A 1 41.81 13.53 39.89
C MET A 1 41.10 12.69 38.83
N LYS A 2 41.78 12.21 37.78
CA LYS A 2 42.38 10.86 37.59
C LYS A 2 41.48 9.66 37.91
N ARG A 3 41.24 8.86 36.83
CA ARG A 3 40.89 7.41 36.71
C ARG A 3 39.39 7.08 36.65
N ALA A 4 38.87 6.14 35.86
CA ALA A 4 39.35 5.26 34.79
C ALA A 4 38.08 4.58 34.19
N LEU A 5 37.92 4.50 32.87
CA LEU A 5 38.10 3.31 32.04
C LEU A 5 37.40 2.02 32.56
N CYS A 6 36.37 1.57 31.84
CA CYS A 6 36.09 0.14 31.66
C CYS A 6 35.31 -0.08 30.35
N ALA A 7 36.05 -0.51 29.33
CA ALA A 7 35.52 -1.16 28.14
C ALA A 7 35.00 -2.54 28.53
N LEU A 8 33.82 -2.92 28.04
CA LEU A 8 33.37 -4.31 28.07
C LEU A 8 33.19 -4.80 26.63
N ILE A 9 34.27 -5.38 26.15
CA ILE A 9 34.32 -6.30 25.02
C ILE A 9 33.70 -7.61 25.50
N CYS A 10 32.59 -8.03 24.89
CA CYS A 10 32.11 -9.42 24.96
C CYS A 10 32.09 -10.00 23.55
N LEU A 11 33.19 -10.68 23.23
CA LEU A 11 33.34 -11.64 22.15
C LEU A 11 32.79 -13.01 22.61
N LEU A 12 32.02 -13.65 21.70
CA LEU A 12 31.85 -15.11 21.49
C LEU A 12 30.87 -15.89 22.42
N PRO A 13 30.21 -16.98 21.93
CA PRO A 13 30.70 -17.90 20.89
C PRO A 13 29.74 -18.29 19.74
N LEU A 14 30.39 -18.76 18.68
CA LEU A 14 29.90 -19.61 17.60
C LEU A 14 29.03 -20.76 18.12
N LEU A 15 27.79 -20.84 17.67
CA LEU A 15 27.00 -22.07 17.66
C LEU A 15 26.81 -22.50 16.21
N VAL A 16 27.65 -23.46 15.83
CA VAL A 16 27.44 -24.37 14.70
C VAL A 16 26.23 -25.22 15.08
N GLY A 17 25.12 -25.05 14.35
CA GLY A 17 23.92 -25.88 14.43
C GLY A 17 23.70 -26.55 13.07
N CYS A 18 23.67 -27.87 13.10
CA CYS A 18 23.74 -28.77 11.96
C CYS A 18 22.60 -28.62 10.95
N SER A 19 22.93 -28.91 9.70
CA SER A 19 22.01 -29.05 8.58
C SER A 19 20.93 -30.09 8.87
N MET A 20 19.67 -29.76 8.60
CA MET A 20 18.65 -30.75 8.34
C MET A 20 17.97 -30.36 7.03
N GLY A 21 18.19 -31.19 6.01
CA GLY A 21 17.70 -30.99 4.66
C GLY A 21 16.18 -31.03 4.61
N GLY A 22 15.58 -29.88 4.31
CA GLY A 22 14.25 -29.79 3.75
C GLY A 22 14.39 -29.16 2.37
N SER A 23 14.40 -30.00 1.33
CA SER A 23 14.32 -29.53 -0.05
C SER A 23 12.89 -29.06 -0.31
N SER A 24 12.55 -27.88 0.18
CA SER A 24 11.43 -27.12 -0.35
C SER A 24 11.98 -26.24 -1.46
N ASN A 25 11.55 -26.50 -2.69
CA ASN A 25 11.65 -25.54 -3.78
C ASN A 25 10.79 -24.34 -3.40
N SER A 26 11.33 -23.41 -2.60
CA SER A 26 10.88 -22.04 -2.64
C SER A 26 11.49 -21.45 -3.91
N SER A 27 10.63 -21.17 -4.90
CA SER A 27 10.96 -20.17 -5.91
C SER A 27 11.53 -18.96 -5.16
N SER A 28 12.77 -18.54 -5.44
CA SER A 28 13.37 -17.39 -4.77
C SER A 28 12.37 -16.23 -4.88
N ALA A 29 11.89 -15.72 -3.75
CA ALA A 29 11.07 -14.52 -3.77
C ALA A 29 11.84 -13.48 -4.58
N ALA A 30 11.24 -12.97 -5.66
CA ALA A 30 11.90 -11.98 -6.50
C ALA A 30 12.23 -10.77 -5.60
N ASN A 31 13.51 -10.51 -5.38
CA ASN A 31 13.94 -9.40 -4.54
C ASN A 31 13.40 -8.08 -5.11
N THR A 32 12.85 -7.25 -4.25
CA THR A 32 12.39 -5.91 -4.58
C THR A 32 13.58 -4.95 -4.65
N THR A 33 13.52 -4.05 -5.63
CA THR A 33 14.38 -2.87 -5.74
C THR A 33 13.55 -1.61 -5.52
N LEU A 34 13.97 -0.76 -4.60
CA LEU A 34 13.40 0.57 -4.40
C LEU A 34 14.31 1.59 -5.07
N TYR A 35 13.73 2.55 -5.78
CA TYR A 35 14.46 3.64 -6.42
C TYR A 35 13.66 4.94 -6.37
N GLY A 36 14.33 6.07 -6.54
CA GLY A 36 13.70 7.38 -6.49
C GLY A 36 14.73 8.50 -6.49
N GLN A 37 14.33 9.67 -6.03
CA GLN A 37 15.20 10.83 -5.84
C GLN A 37 15.26 11.23 -4.37
N LEU A 38 16.43 11.59 -3.85
CA LEU A 38 16.58 12.21 -2.55
C LEU A 38 16.73 13.72 -2.73
N GLN A 39 15.86 14.52 -2.10
CA GLN A 39 15.89 15.97 -2.24
C GLN A 39 15.93 16.61 -0.85
N PRO A 40 17.14 16.78 -0.29
CA PRO A 40 17.32 17.41 1.01
C PRO A 40 16.78 18.86 0.99
N PRO A 41 16.11 19.32 2.05
CA PRO A 41 15.62 20.69 2.15
C PRO A 41 16.75 21.65 2.54
N ALA A 42 16.46 22.95 2.51
CA ALA A 42 17.30 23.98 3.09
C ALA A 42 17.44 23.77 4.60
N VAL A 43 18.65 23.91 5.12
CA VAL A 43 18.95 23.72 6.55
C VAL A 43 19.89 24.82 7.02
N LYS A 44 19.46 25.58 8.01
CA LYS A 44 20.31 26.53 8.77
C LYS A 44 20.63 26.02 10.17
N ALA A 45 19.78 25.15 10.71
CA ALA A 45 19.96 24.42 11.96
C ALA A 45 21.06 23.34 11.83
N THR A 46 22.33 23.76 11.85
CA THR A 46 23.47 22.85 11.61
C THR A 46 23.62 21.74 12.64
N ALA A 47 23.08 21.93 13.85
CA ALA A 47 23.03 20.89 14.87
C ALA A 47 22.25 19.63 14.43
N LEU A 48 21.33 19.76 13.46
CA LEU A 48 20.48 18.65 13.00
C LEU A 48 21.18 17.73 11.99
N ILE A 49 22.16 18.25 11.25
CA ILE A 49 22.90 17.50 10.21
C ILE A 49 24.27 16.99 10.70
N GLY A 50 24.58 17.20 11.98
CA GLY A 50 25.82 16.76 12.61
C GLY A 50 27.07 17.45 12.05
N ALA A 51 28.22 16.77 12.16
CA ALA A 51 29.49 17.28 11.66
C ALA A 51 29.57 17.19 10.12
N SER A 52 28.99 18.18 9.45
CA SER A 52 29.19 18.41 8.02
C SER A 52 30.43 19.28 7.78
N SER A 53 31.31 18.87 6.86
CA SER A 53 32.43 19.71 6.40
C SER A 53 31.96 20.81 5.43
N ARG A 54 30.67 20.81 5.08
CA ARG A 54 30.04 21.66 4.05
C ARG A 54 29.07 22.67 4.65
N VAL A 55 29.07 22.85 5.98
CA VAL A 55 28.16 23.73 6.71
C VAL A 55 27.98 25.12 6.03
N PRO A 56 29.04 25.85 5.63
CA PRO A 56 28.85 27.15 4.99
C PRO A 56 28.08 27.08 3.66
N ALA A 57 28.34 26.06 2.84
CA ALA A 57 27.66 25.87 1.55
C ALA A 57 26.20 25.42 1.76
N VAL A 58 25.99 24.51 2.71
CA VAL A 58 24.67 24.04 3.13
C VAL A 58 23.79 25.20 3.60
N GLN A 59 24.31 26.11 4.44
CA GLN A 59 23.54 27.25 4.96
C GLN A 59 23.22 28.33 3.91
N ALA A 60 23.95 28.35 2.78
CA ALA A 60 23.74 29.31 1.70
C ALA A 60 22.58 28.93 0.77
N GLN A 61 22.15 27.67 0.77
CA GLN A 61 21.05 27.20 -0.08
C GLN A 61 19.69 27.49 0.58
N MET A 62 18.79 28.13 -0.16
CA MET A 62 17.47 28.58 0.34
C MET A 62 16.31 27.65 -0.06
N GLU A 63 16.57 26.65 -0.91
CA GLU A 63 15.57 25.69 -1.40
C GLU A 63 16.07 24.24 -1.23
N ASN A 64 16.27 23.49 -2.31
CA ASN A 64 16.78 22.13 -2.26
C ASN A 64 18.29 22.16 -2.06
N ASN A 65 18.76 21.48 -1.01
CA ASN A 65 20.16 21.49 -0.61
C ASN A 65 20.95 20.36 -1.27
N THR A 66 21.53 20.65 -2.43
CA THR A 66 22.32 19.65 -3.17
C THR A 66 23.64 19.31 -2.49
N ASP A 67 24.20 20.21 -1.67
CA ASP A 67 25.43 19.94 -0.91
C ASP A 67 25.22 18.84 0.14
N LEU A 68 24.01 18.71 0.69
CA LEU A 68 23.68 17.64 1.63
C LEU A 68 23.67 16.26 0.96
N LEU A 69 23.50 16.14 -0.37
CA LEU A 69 23.54 14.85 -1.05
C LEU A 69 24.89 14.15 -0.87
N ALA A 70 25.99 14.92 -0.85
CA ALA A 70 27.31 14.38 -0.58
C ALA A 70 27.42 13.86 0.87
N ASP A 71 26.90 14.59 1.85
CA ASP A 71 26.88 14.14 3.25
C ASP A 71 25.99 12.90 3.44
N PHE A 72 24.84 12.81 2.76
CA PHE A 72 24.01 11.60 2.76
C PHE A 72 24.74 10.41 2.13
N ALA A 73 25.46 10.60 1.03
CA ALA A 73 26.22 9.53 0.38
C ALA A 73 27.41 9.05 1.23
N GLU A 74 28.09 9.96 1.94
CA GLU A 74 29.29 9.66 2.72
C GLU A 74 28.98 9.15 4.14
N LYS A 75 27.94 9.69 4.78
CA LYS A 75 27.66 9.50 6.23
C LYS A 75 26.24 9.06 6.53
N GLY A 76 25.34 9.18 5.56
CA GLY A 76 23.94 8.85 5.75
C GLY A 76 23.71 7.35 5.93
N THR A 77 22.61 7.01 6.57
CA THR A 77 22.13 5.62 6.67
C THR A 77 20.77 5.50 6.00
N CYS A 78 20.49 4.33 5.42
CA CYS A 78 19.20 4.01 4.83
C CYS A 78 18.55 2.89 5.64
N MET A 79 17.28 3.08 5.98
CA MET A 79 16.45 2.09 6.62
C MET A 79 15.24 1.80 5.75
N VAL A 80 14.91 0.52 5.60
CA VAL A 80 13.67 0.07 4.96
C VAL A 80 12.88 -0.75 5.96
N ASN A 81 11.67 -0.30 6.28
CA ASN A 81 10.80 -0.90 7.30
C ASN A 81 11.53 -1.17 8.64
N GLY A 82 12.31 -0.19 9.10
CA GLY A 82 13.06 -0.30 10.36
C GLY A 82 14.35 -1.12 10.31
N LYS A 83 14.69 -1.73 9.16
CA LYS A 83 15.94 -2.50 8.98
C LYS A 83 16.96 -1.68 8.21
N ALA A 84 18.19 -1.61 8.71
CA ALA A 84 19.28 -0.95 8.00
C ALA A 84 19.63 -1.72 6.72
N VAL A 85 19.77 -1.00 5.60
CA VAL A 85 20.08 -1.55 4.29
C VAL A 85 21.13 -0.71 3.58
N SER A 86 21.94 -1.34 2.74
CA SER A 86 22.84 -0.62 1.85
C SER A 86 22.07 0.07 0.73
N PHE A 87 22.50 1.28 0.37
CA PHE A 87 21.93 2.05 -0.73
C PHE A 87 23.05 2.67 -1.57
N SER A 88 22.73 3.00 -2.81
CA SER A 88 23.56 3.86 -3.65
C SER A 88 22.84 5.19 -3.87
N LEU A 89 23.56 6.31 -3.81
CA LEU A 89 23.06 7.65 -4.11
C LEU A 89 23.97 8.32 -5.14
N ASN A 90 23.40 8.73 -6.26
CA ASN A 90 24.07 9.55 -7.26
C ASN A 90 23.83 11.03 -6.93
N THR A 91 24.87 11.71 -6.45
CA THR A 91 24.80 13.11 -6.02
C THR A 91 24.62 14.10 -7.17
N GLY A 92 24.91 13.70 -8.42
CA GLY A 92 24.76 14.55 -9.59
C GLY A 92 23.33 14.67 -10.11
N ASN A 93 22.46 13.70 -9.81
CA ASN A 93 21.05 13.70 -10.24
C ASN A 93 20.07 13.30 -9.12
N SER A 94 20.55 13.26 -7.88
CA SER A 94 19.80 12.87 -6.69
C SER A 94 19.23 11.45 -6.68
N ALA A 95 19.55 10.61 -7.66
CA ALA A 95 18.91 9.30 -7.78
C ALA A 95 19.46 8.32 -6.75
N PHE A 96 18.56 7.66 -6.01
CA PHE A 96 18.94 6.57 -5.11
C PHE A 96 18.44 5.22 -5.60
N LYS A 97 19.08 4.16 -5.11
CA LYS A 97 18.68 2.77 -5.34
C LYS A 97 19.00 1.91 -4.12
N VAL A 98 18.06 1.04 -3.75
CA VAL A 98 18.19 0.00 -2.71
C VAL A 98 17.76 -1.33 -3.32
N THR A 99 18.58 -2.35 -3.22
CA THR A 99 18.34 -3.67 -3.86
C THR A 99 18.36 -4.79 -2.84
N GLY A 100 17.75 -5.93 -3.18
CA GLY A 100 17.84 -7.13 -2.34
C GLY A 100 16.87 -7.10 -1.16
N ILE A 101 15.75 -6.40 -1.29
CA ILE A 101 14.74 -6.30 -0.23
C ILE A 101 13.71 -7.40 -0.43
N GLU A 102 13.37 -8.14 0.62
CA GLU A 102 12.27 -9.10 0.58
C GLU A 102 10.94 -8.39 0.30
N PRO A 103 10.06 -8.95 -0.55
CA PRO A 103 8.70 -8.44 -0.74
C PRO A 103 7.96 -8.24 0.59
N TYR A 104 7.31 -7.09 0.75
CA TYR A 104 6.53 -6.74 1.93
C TYR A 104 5.30 -5.92 1.52
N GLY A 105 4.25 -5.86 2.34
CA GLY A 105 2.98 -5.21 1.95
C GLY A 105 3.11 -3.71 1.58
N ALA A 106 3.95 -2.99 2.31
CA ALA A 106 4.31 -1.60 2.04
C ALA A 106 5.77 -1.33 2.42
N TYR A 107 6.40 -0.35 1.80
CA TYR A 107 7.74 0.08 2.18
C TYR A 107 7.72 1.51 2.69
N GLU A 108 8.24 1.70 3.90
CA GLU A 108 8.85 2.94 4.34
C GLU A 108 10.33 2.89 4.02
N ILE A 109 10.81 3.86 3.23
CA ILE A 109 12.24 4.15 3.10
C ILE A 109 12.56 5.41 3.90
N ARG A 110 13.64 5.35 4.68
CA ARG A 110 14.14 6.46 5.49
C ARG A 110 15.63 6.65 5.27
N PHE A 111 16.03 7.87 4.96
CA PHE A 111 17.41 8.32 4.93
C PHE A 111 17.68 9.19 6.15
N ASP A 112 18.63 8.77 6.98
CA ASP A 112 19.03 9.49 8.19
C ASP A 112 20.42 10.11 7.99
N LEU A 113 20.54 11.40 8.26
CA LEU A 113 21.79 12.14 8.39
C LEU A 113 21.80 12.85 9.75
N ALA A 114 22.51 12.25 10.72
CA ALA A 114 22.46 12.67 12.12
C ALA A 114 21.01 12.71 12.66
N SER A 115 20.45 13.89 12.95
CA SER A 115 19.08 14.06 13.43
C SER A 115 18.09 14.45 12.33
N LEU A 116 18.56 14.68 11.10
CA LEU A 116 17.71 14.88 9.94
C LEU A 116 17.31 13.54 9.34
N SER A 117 16.02 13.21 9.42
CA SER A 117 15.44 12.03 8.77
C SER A 117 14.51 12.45 7.63
N LEU A 118 14.75 11.94 6.43
CA LEU A 118 13.85 12.10 5.28
C LEU A 118 13.24 10.75 4.92
N ARG A 119 11.92 10.71 4.75
CA ARG A 119 11.15 9.46 4.63
C ARG A 119 10.19 9.50 3.45
N ALA A 120 9.87 8.33 2.91
CA ALA A 120 8.74 8.13 2.02
C ALA A 120 8.12 6.75 2.26
N THR A 121 6.79 6.68 2.19
CA THR A 121 6.05 5.42 2.35
C THR A 121 5.22 5.17 1.09
N LYS A 122 5.25 3.93 0.57
CA LYS A 122 4.41 3.49 -0.55
C LYS A 122 3.93 2.04 -0.39
N PRO A 123 2.72 1.71 -0.89
CA PRO A 123 2.27 0.32 -0.99
C PRO A 123 3.13 -0.47 -2.00
N TYR A 124 3.26 -1.78 -1.80
CA TYR A 124 3.97 -2.65 -2.72
C TYR A 124 3.26 -2.79 -4.06
N THR A 125 3.97 -2.49 -5.14
CA THR A 125 3.44 -2.58 -6.51
C THR A 125 4.22 -3.52 -7.42
N GLY A 126 5.29 -4.16 -6.92
CA GLY A 126 6.09 -5.12 -7.68
C GLY A 126 7.58 -5.09 -7.34
N SER A 127 8.38 -5.85 -8.09
CA SER A 127 9.82 -6.02 -7.82
C SER A 127 10.68 -4.80 -8.14
N GLN A 128 10.14 -3.78 -8.84
CA GLN A 128 10.78 -2.50 -9.11
C GLN A 128 9.82 -1.39 -8.68
N MET A 129 10.15 -0.70 -7.59
CA MET A 129 9.28 0.32 -7.02
C MET A 129 9.91 1.69 -7.07
N ASN A 130 9.22 2.61 -7.74
CA ASN A 130 9.53 4.03 -7.70
C ASN A 130 8.92 4.67 -6.44
N MET A 131 9.76 5.00 -5.48
CA MET A 131 9.41 5.71 -4.26
C MET A 131 9.11 7.20 -4.50
N GLY A 132 9.38 7.72 -5.71
CA GLY A 132 9.25 9.14 -6.03
C GLY A 132 10.38 9.95 -5.40
N THR A 133 10.06 11.18 -5.02
CA THR A 133 11.01 12.07 -4.35
C THR A 133 10.88 11.96 -2.83
N VAL A 134 11.99 11.69 -2.17
CA VAL A 134 12.14 11.68 -0.71
C VAL A 134 12.55 13.07 -0.25
N ASN A 135 11.60 13.81 0.32
CA ASN A 135 11.74 15.22 0.73
C ASN A 135 10.84 15.53 1.94
N LEU A 136 10.66 16.80 2.31
CA LEU A 136 9.79 17.18 3.44
C LEU A 136 8.33 16.77 3.23
N THR A 137 7.81 16.84 2.01
CA THR A 137 6.42 16.45 1.71
C THR A 137 6.21 14.96 1.93
N SER A 138 7.05 14.11 1.33
CA SER A 138 6.95 12.66 1.55
C SER A 138 7.20 12.29 3.01
N THR A 139 8.07 13.03 3.70
CA THR A 139 8.38 12.84 5.12
C THR A 139 7.16 13.17 5.98
N ALA A 140 6.51 14.31 5.74
CA ALA A 140 5.28 14.70 6.42
C ALA A 140 4.17 13.67 6.24
N LYS A 141 3.94 13.18 5.00
CA LYS A 141 2.97 12.09 4.75
C LYS A 141 3.32 10.83 5.56
N SER A 142 4.60 10.43 5.55
CA SER A 142 5.09 9.25 6.29
C SER A 142 4.90 9.38 7.81
N LEU A 143 5.18 10.56 8.36
CA LEU A 143 4.97 10.86 9.78
C LEU A 143 3.49 10.85 10.17
N LEU A 144 2.62 11.34 9.29
CA LEU A 144 1.17 11.27 9.50
C LEU A 144 0.69 9.81 9.48
N TYR A 145 1.15 8.98 8.54
CA TYR A 145 0.86 7.54 8.58
C TYR A 145 1.29 6.89 9.91
N GLU A 146 2.49 7.22 10.41
CA GLU A 146 2.96 6.71 11.70
C GLU A 146 2.06 7.20 12.86
N ALA A 147 1.71 8.48 12.88
CA ALA A 147 0.92 9.09 13.95
C ALA A 147 -0.48 8.46 14.07
N TYR A 148 -1.17 8.22 12.95
CA TYR A 148 -2.49 7.58 12.94
C TYR A 148 -2.41 6.05 13.17
N GLY A 149 -1.29 5.41 12.81
CA GLY A 149 -1.08 3.96 13.01
C GLY A 149 -0.87 3.52 14.46
N ARG A 150 -0.74 4.46 15.42
CA ARG A 150 -0.57 4.15 16.86
C ARG A 150 -1.87 3.91 17.64
N GLY A 151 -3.04 3.93 16.98
CA GLY A 151 -4.34 3.71 17.66
C GLY A 151 -5.53 3.32 16.78
N ALA A 152 -5.41 3.42 15.45
CA ALA A 152 -6.33 2.90 14.44
C ALA A 152 -5.47 2.27 13.31
N PRO A 153 -6.04 1.59 12.31
CA PRO A 153 -5.46 0.39 11.72
C PRO A 153 -4.03 0.62 11.18
N ARG A 154 -3.17 -0.41 11.30
CA ARG A 154 -1.69 -0.38 11.23
C ARG A 154 -1.21 0.28 9.92
N VAL A 155 0.07 0.63 9.78
CA VAL A 155 0.64 1.15 8.52
C VAL A 155 0.26 0.31 7.27
N ALA A 156 0.04 -1.00 7.44
CA ALA A 156 -0.48 -1.89 6.40
C ALA A 156 -1.94 -1.62 5.99
N ASP A 157 -2.75 -1.00 6.82
CA ASP A 157 -4.13 -0.62 6.53
C ASP A 157 -4.21 0.77 5.91
N ILE A 158 -3.24 1.65 6.22
CA ILE A 158 -3.14 3.00 5.64
C ILE A 158 -2.43 3.01 4.27
N GLN A 159 -1.88 1.87 3.82
CA GLN A 159 -1.22 1.74 2.51
C GLN A 159 -2.16 1.99 1.31
N ASN A 160 -3.47 1.88 1.55
CA ASN A 160 -4.53 2.14 0.59
C ASN A 160 -5.06 3.58 0.69
N TYR A 161 -4.36 4.47 1.36
CA TYR A 161 -4.77 5.85 1.55
C TYR A 161 -3.61 6.76 1.20
N GLU A 162 -3.87 7.79 0.41
CA GLU A 162 -2.94 8.88 0.18
C GLU A 162 -3.31 10.07 1.06
N ILE A 163 -2.38 10.52 1.89
CA ILE A 163 -2.55 11.78 2.62
C ILE A 163 -2.63 12.93 1.62
N ARG A 164 -3.66 13.76 1.77
CA ARG A 164 -3.90 14.93 0.91
C ARG A 164 -2.78 15.95 1.08
N ASP A 165 -2.33 16.54 -0.03
CA ASP A 165 -1.19 17.46 -0.03
C ASP A 165 -1.44 18.72 0.80
N ASP A 166 -2.67 19.25 0.80
CA ASP A 166 -3.06 20.40 1.60
C ASP A 166 -2.94 20.15 3.11
N LYS A 167 -3.18 18.90 3.53
CA LYS A 167 -3.06 18.48 4.93
C LYS A 167 -1.62 18.21 5.33
N ALA A 168 -0.85 17.57 4.45
CA ALA A 168 0.58 17.39 4.66
C ALA A 168 1.32 18.74 4.74
N ALA A 169 0.87 19.77 4.01
CA ALA A 169 1.51 21.08 3.94
C ALA A 169 1.67 21.76 5.32
N THR A 170 0.76 21.52 6.28
CA THR A 170 0.88 22.02 7.65
C THR A 170 2.13 21.47 8.34
N ILE A 171 2.32 20.14 8.28
CA ILE A 171 3.49 19.48 8.86
C ILE A 171 4.77 19.85 8.09
N VAL A 172 4.71 19.95 6.76
CA VAL A 172 5.83 20.41 5.93
C VAL A 172 6.30 21.80 6.35
N SER A 173 5.37 22.73 6.56
CA SER A 173 5.68 24.10 6.98
C SER A 173 6.37 24.11 8.33
N LYS A 174 5.91 23.26 9.27
CA LYS A 174 6.54 23.15 10.60
C LYS A 174 7.96 22.56 10.53
N LEU A 175 8.16 21.51 9.75
CA LEU A 175 9.48 20.93 9.52
C LEU A 175 10.43 21.96 8.91
N ALA A 176 9.97 22.70 7.89
CA ALA A 176 10.77 23.73 7.24
C ALA A 176 11.16 24.84 8.22
N GLU A 177 10.23 25.34 9.04
CA GLU A 177 10.49 26.34 10.08
C GLU A 177 11.61 25.88 11.03
N LEU A 178 11.51 24.66 11.56
CA LEU A 178 12.50 24.11 12.49
C LEU A 178 13.88 23.94 11.85
N LEU A 179 13.94 23.59 10.56
CA LEU A 179 15.20 23.41 9.82
C LEU A 179 15.91 24.73 9.51
N ILE A 180 15.18 25.84 9.36
CA ILE A 180 15.75 27.16 9.05
C ILE A 180 16.05 27.99 10.31
N ASP A 181 15.54 27.62 11.48
CA ASP A 181 15.89 28.27 12.75
C ASP A 181 17.26 27.76 13.25
N PRO A 182 18.31 28.60 13.27
CA PRO A 182 19.65 28.21 13.72
C PRO A 182 19.69 27.78 15.20
N ALA A 183 18.71 28.17 16.02
CA ALA A 183 18.64 27.80 17.44
C ALA A 183 18.10 26.37 17.66
N THR A 184 17.55 25.73 16.62
CA THR A 184 16.97 24.38 16.74
C THR A 184 18.05 23.33 17.02
N THR A 185 17.93 22.68 18.18
CA THR A 185 18.72 21.50 18.55
C THR A 185 17.95 20.21 18.25
N PRO A 186 18.61 19.04 18.19
CA PRO A 186 17.90 17.76 17.98
C PRO A 186 16.74 17.50 18.95
N SER A 187 16.90 17.86 20.23
CA SER A 187 15.83 17.69 21.23
C SER A 187 14.68 18.67 21.01
N VAL A 188 14.96 19.91 20.61
CA VAL A 188 13.93 20.91 20.30
C VAL A 188 13.15 20.47 19.07
N PHE A 189 13.85 19.98 18.04
CA PHE A 189 13.26 19.46 16.82
C PHE A 189 12.28 18.31 17.10
N GLU A 190 12.75 17.28 17.81
CA GLU A 190 11.93 16.10 18.15
C GLU A 190 10.70 16.49 18.98
N ASN A 191 10.88 17.28 20.03
CA ASN A 191 9.78 17.68 20.90
C ASN A 191 8.74 18.52 20.15
N ALA A 192 9.18 19.46 19.31
CA ALA A 192 8.27 20.29 18.52
C ALA A 192 7.50 19.47 17.48
N LEU A 193 8.17 18.52 16.82
CA LEU A 193 7.53 17.64 15.85
C LEU A 193 6.49 16.72 16.50
N GLN A 194 6.84 16.09 17.64
CA GLN A 194 5.90 15.26 18.38
C GLN A 194 4.68 16.05 18.86
N ALA A 195 4.89 17.28 19.36
CA ALA A 195 3.79 18.15 19.79
C ALA A 195 2.87 18.54 18.62
N GLU A 196 3.45 18.87 17.46
CA GLU A 196 2.70 19.21 16.25
C GLU A 196 1.87 18.03 15.75
N LEU A 197 2.48 16.84 15.63
CA LEU A 197 1.76 15.62 15.21
C LEU A 197 0.64 15.27 16.18
N ALA A 198 0.88 15.36 17.49
CA ALA A 198 -0.15 15.09 18.50
C ALA A 198 -1.30 16.13 18.46
N ALA A 199 -1.00 17.40 18.21
CA ALA A 199 -2.02 18.43 18.02
C ALA A 199 -2.83 18.16 16.73
N PHE A 200 -2.16 17.81 15.65
CA PHE A 200 -2.78 17.49 14.37
C PHE A 200 -3.76 16.32 14.48
N THR A 201 -3.34 15.20 15.07
CA THR A 201 -4.19 14.00 15.23
C THR A 201 -5.36 14.20 16.19
N ARG A 202 -5.36 15.26 17.01
CA ARG A 202 -6.50 15.63 17.87
C ARG A 202 -7.54 16.46 17.13
N ILE A 203 -7.14 17.16 16.07
CA ILE A 203 -8.01 18.07 15.32
C ILE A 203 -8.64 17.34 14.13
N TYR A 204 -7.87 16.50 13.45
CA TYR A 204 -8.31 15.84 12.22
C TYR A 204 -8.45 14.33 12.41
N HIS A 205 -9.51 13.77 11.83
CA HIS A 205 -9.65 12.33 11.66
C HIS A 205 -8.95 11.84 10.37
N LEU A 206 -8.64 10.54 10.30
CA LEU A 206 -7.88 9.97 9.19
C LEU A 206 -8.61 10.09 7.83
N ASP A 207 -9.92 9.92 7.84
CA ASP A 207 -10.82 10.06 6.69
C ASP A 207 -10.88 11.50 6.15
N GLU A 208 -10.66 12.50 7.00
CA GLU A 208 -10.64 13.91 6.57
C GLU A 208 -9.36 14.30 5.84
N ILE A 209 -8.26 13.62 6.16
CA ILE A 209 -6.91 13.97 5.69
C ILE A 209 -6.37 13.06 4.62
N SER A 210 -7.09 11.99 4.30
CA SER A 210 -6.65 10.99 3.35
C SER A 210 -7.71 10.73 2.30
N VAL A 211 -7.26 10.34 1.12
CA VAL A 211 -8.11 9.83 0.06
C VAL A 211 -7.73 8.38 -0.12
N PHE A 212 -8.74 7.52 -0.23
CA PHE A 212 -8.49 6.12 -0.52
C PHE A 212 -7.84 5.97 -1.91
N THR A 213 -6.67 5.34 -1.95
CA THR A 213 -5.85 5.04 -3.15
C THR A 213 -5.53 3.56 -3.33
N GLY A 214 -6.09 2.67 -2.50
CA GLY A 214 -6.09 1.23 -2.77
C GLY A 214 -6.84 0.93 -4.07
N ASN A 215 -6.84 -0.34 -4.49
CA ASN A 215 -7.48 -0.79 -5.74
C ASN A 215 -8.99 -0.56 -5.72
N ASP A 216 -9.37 0.69 -5.98
CA ASP A 216 -10.72 1.18 -5.97
C ASP A 216 -11.52 0.44 -7.03
N MET A 217 -12.39 -0.45 -6.55
CA MET A 217 -13.30 -1.21 -7.38
C MET A 217 -14.45 -0.34 -7.92
N SER A 218 -14.51 0.95 -7.54
CA SER A 218 -15.44 1.90 -8.14
C SER A 218 -15.19 2.11 -9.64
N GLY A 219 -16.24 2.49 -10.34
CA GLY A 219 -16.26 2.68 -11.79
C GLY A 219 -17.05 1.58 -12.52
N THR A 220 -16.93 1.62 -13.84
CA THR A 220 -17.63 0.71 -14.74
C THR A 220 -16.67 -0.37 -15.21
N TRP A 221 -17.09 -1.62 -15.09
CA TRP A 221 -16.32 -2.79 -15.48
C TRP A 221 -17.14 -3.63 -16.44
N THR A 222 -16.51 -4.13 -17.50
CA THR A 222 -17.16 -4.99 -18.47
C THR A 222 -16.34 -6.23 -18.75
N GLY A 223 -17.01 -7.37 -18.92
CA GLY A 223 -16.35 -8.63 -19.21
C GLY A 223 -17.29 -9.64 -19.82
N GLN A 224 -16.69 -10.67 -20.40
CA GLN A 224 -17.41 -11.83 -20.93
C GLN A 224 -16.94 -13.08 -20.21
N GLY A 225 -17.81 -14.06 -20.08
CA GLY A 225 -17.43 -15.34 -19.47
C GLY A 225 -18.52 -16.37 -19.55
N THR A 226 -18.34 -17.44 -18.77
CA THR A 226 -19.31 -18.54 -18.69
C THR A 226 -19.78 -18.72 -17.26
N LEU A 227 -21.09 -18.79 -17.07
CA LEU A 227 -21.72 -19.25 -15.83
C LEU A 227 -22.20 -20.69 -16.02
N CYS A 228 -22.18 -21.50 -14.96
CA CYS A 228 -22.75 -22.84 -15.01
C CYS A 228 -23.59 -23.17 -13.77
N THR A 229 -24.40 -24.20 -13.88
CA THR A 229 -25.11 -24.81 -12.76
C THR A 229 -24.53 -26.19 -12.51
N ARG A 230 -24.52 -26.61 -11.24
CA ARG A 230 -24.18 -27.99 -10.87
C ARG A 230 -25.35 -28.65 -10.20
N LEU A 231 -25.52 -29.94 -10.44
CA LEU A 231 -26.41 -30.81 -9.70
C LEU A 231 -25.85 -31.05 -8.29
N SER A 232 -26.69 -31.56 -7.40
CA SER A 232 -26.26 -31.99 -6.05
C SER A 232 -25.19 -33.09 -6.08
N THR A 233 -25.09 -33.83 -7.18
CA THR A 233 -24.03 -34.81 -7.45
C THR A 233 -22.66 -34.17 -7.76
N GLY A 234 -22.61 -32.84 -7.94
CA GLY A 234 -21.42 -32.11 -8.34
C GLY A 234 -21.17 -32.06 -9.86
N GLU A 235 -22.00 -32.78 -10.64
CA GLU A 235 -21.98 -32.75 -12.11
C GLU A 235 -22.57 -31.45 -12.65
N GLU A 236 -22.12 -31.03 -13.82
CA GLU A 236 -22.60 -29.82 -14.46
C GLU A 236 -23.96 -30.05 -15.13
N ALA A 237 -24.92 -29.12 -14.94
CA ALA A 237 -26.26 -29.24 -15.48
C ALA A 237 -26.48 -28.32 -16.70
N GLN A 238 -26.11 -27.04 -16.61
CA GLN A 238 -26.24 -26.07 -17.69
C GLN A 238 -25.05 -25.12 -17.76
N ARG A 239 -24.75 -24.59 -18.95
CA ARG A 239 -23.81 -23.49 -19.20
C ARG A 239 -24.52 -22.31 -19.81
N ALA A 240 -24.07 -21.11 -19.49
CA ALA A 240 -24.47 -19.89 -20.14
C ALA A 240 -23.26 -19.00 -20.46
N ALA A 241 -23.14 -18.61 -21.74
CA ALA A 241 -22.25 -17.52 -22.11
C ALA A 241 -22.91 -16.21 -21.72
N VAL A 242 -22.17 -15.35 -21.02
CA VAL A 242 -22.70 -14.09 -20.48
C VAL A 242 -21.78 -12.92 -20.79
N ASN A 243 -22.39 -11.76 -21.03
CA ASN A 243 -21.73 -10.47 -20.88
C ASN A 243 -22.15 -9.88 -19.53
N LEU A 244 -21.16 -9.33 -18.81
CA LEU A 244 -21.38 -8.67 -17.53
C LEU A 244 -20.95 -7.21 -17.64
N SER A 245 -21.80 -6.32 -17.13
CA SER A 245 -21.46 -4.91 -16.90
C SER A 245 -21.71 -4.61 -15.43
N LEU A 246 -20.65 -4.29 -14.70
CA LEU A 246 -20.67 -3.96 -13.29
C LEU A 246 -20.41 -2.46 -13.14
N HIS A 247 -21.30 -1.75 -12.47
CA HIS A 247 -21.11 -0.36 -12.09
C HIS A 247 -21.02 -0.28 -10.57
N VAL A 248 -19.96 0.33 -10.06
CA VAL A 248 -19.72 0.44 -8.61
C VAL A 248 -19.42 1.88 -8.24
N VAL A 249 -20.05 2.38 -7.19
CA VAL A 249 -19.77 3.65 -6.54
C VAL A 249 -19.34 3.34 -5.11
N ARG A 250 -18.24 3.93 -4.66
CA ARG A 250 -17.75 3.77 -3.30
C ARG A 250 -18.08 5.00 -2.47
N GLU A 251 -18.66 4.78 -1.30
CA GLU A 251 -18.90 5.78 -0.27
C GLU A 251 -18.37 5.24 1.06
N GLY A 252 -17.14 5.59 1.41
CA GLY A 252 -16.48 5.06 2.62
C GLY A 252 -16.16 3.55 2.52
N ASP A 253 -16.68 2.76 3.46
CA ASP A 253 -16.60 1.30 3.52
C ASP A 253 -17.74 0.59 2.76
N GLU A 254 -18.64 1.35 2.14
CA GLU A 254 -19.77 0.81 1.38
C GLU A 254 -19.55 0.95 -0.13
N LEU A 255 -19.88 -0.12 -0.84
CA LEU A 255 -19.97 -0.18 -2.31
C LEU A 255 -21.44 -0.29 -2.69
N ASN A 256 -21.91 0.68 -3.46
CA ASN A 256 -23.25 0.72 -4.02
C ASN A 256 -23.17 0.58 -5.54
N GLY A 257 -24.11 -0.13 -6.15
CA GLY A 257 -24.11 -0.24 -7.59
C GLY A 257 -24.97 -1.37 -8.12
N TYR A 258 -24.66 -1.81 -9.33
CA TYR A 258 -25.39 -2.90 -9.96
C TYR A 258 -24.50 -3.75 -10.85
N VAL A 259 -24.92 -5.00 -11.06
CA VAL A 259 -24.44 -5.84 -12.16
C VAL A 259 -25.59 -6.09 -13.15
N ASP A 260 -25.37 -5.69 -14.40
CA ASP A 260 -26.18 -6.05 -15.54
C ASP A 260 -25.63 -7.35 -16.15
N VAL A 261 -26.50 -8.36 -16.24
CA VAL A 261 -26.17 -9.65 -16.84
C VAL A 261 -26.93 -9.77 -18.14
N GLU A 262 -26.22 -10.04 -19.22
CA GLU A 262 -26.77 -10.40 -20.52
C GLU A 262 -26.43 -11.86 -20.81
N VAL A 263 -27.43 -12.72 -20.85
CA VAL A 263 -27.27 -14.12 -21.29
C VAL A 263 -27.29 -14.16 -22.80
N VAL A 264 -26.15 -14.54 -23.39
CA VAL A 264 -25.97 -14.60 -24.84
C VAL A 264 -26.48 -15.93 -25.40
N SER A 265 -26.14 -17.04 -24.73
CA SER A 265 -26.54 -18.39 -25.14
C SER A 265 -26.52 -19.34 -23.97
N THR A 266 -27.41 -20.33 -23.97
CA THR A 266 -27.44 -21.41 -22.98
C THR A 266 -27.22 -22.78 -23.61
N THR A 267 -26.65 -23.70 -22.86
CA THR A 267 -26.44 -25.10 -23.26
C THR A 267 -26.78 -26.01 -22.10
N THR A 268 -27.68 -26.96 -22.32
CA THR A 268 -28.00 -28.00 -21.34
C THR A 268 -27.02 -29.15 -21.48
N VAL A 269 -26.34 -29.49 -20.39
CA VAL A 269 -25.37 -30.60 -20.31
C VAL A 269 -26.00 -31.82 -19.66
N ASN A 270 -26.72 -31.63 -18.56
CA ASN A 270 -27.54 -32.65 -17.90
C ASN A 270 -28.92 -32.08 -17.56
N ASN A 271 -29.91 -32.95 -17.38
CA ASN A 271 -31.25 -32.53 -16.99
C ASN A 271 -31.24 -31.99 -15.55
N GLY A 272 -31.60 -30.71 -15.39
CA GLY A 272 -31.64 -30.01 -14.11
C GLY A 272 -30.90 -28.66 -14.15
N GLY A 273 -30.90 -27.94 -13.03
CA GLY A 273 -30.26 -26.63 -12.88
C GLY A 273 -31.03 -25.47 -13.53
N ILE A 274 -30.75 -24.24 -13.07
CA ILE A 274 -31.39 -23.00 -13.55
C ILE A 274 -30.32 -21.94 -13.82
N ILE A 275 -30.19 -21.45 -15.06
CA ILE A 275 -29.34 -20.31 -15.44
C ILE A 275 -30.00 -18.98 -15.04
N PRO A 276 -29.23 -17.99 -14.53
CA PRO A 276 -29.78 -16.68 -14.20
C PRO A 276 -30.30 -16.01 -15.47
N SER A 277 -31.46 -15.36 -15.39
CA SER A 277 -31.98 -14.60 -16.53
C SER A 277 -31.19 -13.31 -16.75
N THR A 278 -31.23 -12.81 -17.99
CA THR A 278 -30.84 -11.44 -18.31
C THR A 278 -31.55 -10.44 -17.40
N GLY A 279 -30.82 -9.43 -16.94
CA GLY A 279 -31.38 -8.35 -16.12
C GLY A 279 -30.36 -7.71 -15.18
N ARG A 280 -30.83 -6.69 -14.46
CA ARG A 280 -30.06 -5.91 -13.48
C ARG A 280 -30.19 -6.48 -12.07
N ARG A 281 -29.10 -6.45 -11.31
CA ARG A 281 -29.06 -6.76 -9.87
C ARG A 281 -28.40 -5.58 -9.16
N GLU A 282 -29.21 -4.79 -8.47
CA GLU A 282 -28.72 -3.73 -7.58
C GLU A 282 -28.11 -4.34 -6.32
N PHE A 283 -27.10 -3.69 -5.75
CA PHE A 283 -26.45 -4.14 -4.53
C PHE A 283 -25.94 -2.99 -3.67
N THR A 284 -25.86 -3.30 -2.38
CA THR A 284 -25.00 -2.61 -1.40
C THR A 284 -24.14 -3.69 -0.75
N ALA A 285 -22.83 -3.47 -0.73
CA ALA A 285 -21.86 -4.38 -0.13
C ALA A 285 -20.92 -3.61 0.79
N LYS A 286 -20.44 -4.26 1.85
CA LYS A 286 -19.36 -3.73 2.69
C LYS A 286 -18.01 -4.22 2.18
N VAL A 287 -17.00 -3.36 2.27
CA VAL A 287 -15.62 -3.73 1.96
C VAL A 287 -14.98 -4.35 3.19
N ASP A 288 -15.13 -5.67 3.34
CA ASP A 288 -14.48 -6.44 4.41
C ASP A 288 -13.03 -6.80 4.07
N THR A 289 -12.69 -6.88 2.78
CA THR A 289 -11.34 -7.21 2.28
C THR A 289 -11.11 -6.49 0.97
N GLU A 290 -10.06 -5.67 0.90
CA GLU A 290 -9.82 -4.84 -0.28
C GLU A 290 -9.54 -5.66 -1.55
N GLY A 291 -10.09 -5.21 -2.68
CA GLY A 291 -10.06 -5.97 -3.93
C GLY A 291 -11.01 -7.17 -3.94
N GLN A 292 -11.85 -7.35 -2.92
CA GLN A 292 -12.91 -8.35 -2.89
C GLN A 292 -14.21 -7.76 -2.36
N PHE A 293 -15.34 -8.14 -2.95
CA PHE A 293 -16.64 -7.88 -2.34
C PHE A 293 -17.63 -8.95 -2.77
N SER A 294 -18.68 -9.10 -1.96
CA SER A 294 -19.78 -9.97 -2.31
C SER A 294 -21.11 -9.36 -1.88
N PHE A 295 -22.17 -9.69 -2.59
CA PHE A 295 -23.52 -9.33 -2.21
C PHE A 295 -24.47 -10.48 -2.50
N GLN A 296 -25.63 -10.42 -1.86
CA GLN A 296 -26.73 -11.34 -2.16
C GLN A 296 -27.82 -10.57 -2.89
N ALA A 297 -28.23 -11.09 -4.04
CA ALA A 297 -29.34 -10.55 -4.81
C ALA A 297 -30.49 -11.57 -4.81
N SER A 298 -31.70 -11.08 -4.54
CA SER A 298 -32.94 -11.80 -4.80
C SER A 298 -33.74 -11.01 -5.82
N ARG A 299 -34.32 -11.71 -6.80
CA ARG A 299 -35.11 -11.08 -7.86
C ARG A 299 -36.58 -10.91 -7.45
N ASP A 300 -37.12 -11.84 -6.68
CA ASP A 300 -38.49 -11.87 -6.16
C ASP A 300 -38.62 -12.98 -5.09
N GLN A 301 -39.81 -13.14 -4.49
CA GLN A 301 -40.06 -14.16 -3.46
C GLN A 301 -39.89 -15.62 -3.93
N ASN A 302 -39.77 -15.85 -5.26
CA ASN A 302 -39.75 -17.19 -5.86
C ASN A 302 -38.45 -17.49 -6.65
N THR A 303 -37.50 -16.56 -6.72
CA THR A 303 -36.21 -16.74 -7.40
C THR A 303 -35.13 -17.11 -6.39
N PRO A 304 -34.20 -18.04 -6.72
CA PRO A 304 -33.09 -18.39 -5.84
C PRO A 304 -32.29 -17.16 -5.40
N ILE A 305 -31.91 -17.08 -4.13
CA ILE A 305 -30.94 -16.07 -3.66
C ILE A 305 -29.60 -16.39 -4.31
N GLU A 306 -29.04 -15.41 -5.01
CA GLU A 306 -27.73 -15.48 -5.67
C GLU A 306 -26.70 -14.75 -4.82
N ARG A 307 -25.58 -15.39 -4.49
CA ARG A 307 -24.40 -14.75 -3.94
C ARG A 307 -23.43 -14.46 -5.08
N TRP A 308 -23.21 -13.19 -5.33
CA TRP A 308 -22.23 -12.67 -6.28
C TRP A 308 -20.96 -12.32 -5.52
N SER A 309 -19.81 -12.78 -5.99
CA SER A 309 -18.52 -12.43 -5.39
C SER A 309 -17.56 -11.98 -6.48
N PHE A 310 -16.85 -10.89 -6.21
CA PHE A 310 -15.89 -10.27 -7.10
C PHE A 310 -14.54 -10.22 -6.39
N SER A 311 -13.47 -10.56 -7.10
CA SER A 311 -12.10 -10.50 -6.57
C SER A 311 -11.11 -10.03 -7.63
N LEU A 312 -10.25 -9.06 -7.35
CA LEU A 312 -9.17 -8.70 -8.26
C LEU A 312 -8.17 -9.86 -8.41
N ASP A 313 -7.82 -10.18 -9.65
CA ASP A 313 -6.72 -11.09 -9.95
C ASP A 313 -5.39 -10.34 -10.13
N ALA A 314 -4.30 -11.09 -10.35
CA ALA A 314 -2.96 -10.54 -10.56
C ALA A 314 -2.81 -9.67 -11.83
N THR A 315 -3.87 -9.52 -12.63
CA THR A 315 -3.92 -8.68 -13.84
C THR A 315 -4.84 -7.47 -13.67
N ASP A 316 -5.26 -7.18 -12.43
CA ASP A 316 -6.21 -6.12 -12.08
C ASP A 316 -7.59 -6.28 -12.74
N ALA A 317 -7.96 -7.50 -13.13
CA ALA A 317 -9.30 -7.81 -13.61
C ALA A 317 -10.19 -8.31 -12.47
N LEU A 318 -11.47 -7.93 -12.48
CA LEU A 318 -12.44 -8.43 -11.52
C LEU A 318 -12.93 -9.84 -11.90
N VAL A 319 -12.45 -10.77 -11.09
CA VAL A 319 -12.88 -12.13 -10.75
C VAL A 319 -14.35 -12.35 -10.44
N CYS A 320 -15.28 -12.48 -11.40
CA CYS A 320 -16.68 -12.71 -11.01
C CYS A 320 -16.98 -14.20 -10.77
N THR A 321 -17.54 -14.51 -9.61
CA THR A 321 -18.11 -15.81 -9.25
C THR A 321 -19.55 -15.63 -8.76
N VAL A 322 -20.38 -16.63 -9.03
CA VAL A 322 -21.80 -16.62 -8.65
C VAL A 322 -22.16 -17.97 -8.09
N GLN A 323 -22.76 -17.97 -6.90
CA GLN A 323 -23.27 -19.15 -6.24
C GLN A 323 -24.74 -18.94 -5.90
N SER A 324 -25.60 -19.85 -6.32
CA SER A 324 -26.96 -19.88 -5.81
C SER A 324 -26.99 -20.56 -4.45
N LEU A 325 -27.80 -20.02 -3.55
CA LEU A 325 -28.03 -20.59 -2.23
C LEU A 325 -29.19 -21.61 -2.23
N HIS A 326 -29.75 -21.95 -3.40
CA HIS A 326 -30.75 -23.00 -3.55
C HIS A 326 -30.07 -24.35 -3.85
N GLU A 327 -30.61 -25.46 -3.33
CA GLU A 327 -30.02 -26.81 -3.46
C GLU A 327 -29.88 -27.31 -4.91
N GLN A 328 -30.67 -26.74 -5.83
CA GLN A 328 -30.62 -27.01 -7.28
C GLN A 328 -29.97 -25.88 -8.08
N GLY A 329 -29.21 -25.02 -7.41
CA GLY A 329 -28.80 -23.73 -7.91
C GLY A 329 -27.40 -23.66 -8.56
N LEU A 330 -27.10 -22.48 -9.09
CA LEU A 330 -25.89 -22.07 -9.81
C LEU A 330 -24.57 -22.21 -9.04
N GLN A 331 -23.49 -22.49 -9.77
CA GLN A 331 -22.11 -22.33 -9.31
C GLN A 331 -21.21 -21.94 -10.48
N SER A 332 -20.51 -20.81 -10.40
CA SER A 332 -19.49 -20.43 -11.39
C SER A 332 -18.34 -21.44 -11.45
N TYR A 333 -17.91 -21.82 -12.66
CA TYR A 333 -16.87 -22.83 -12.90
C TYR A 333 -15.48 -22.20 -12.99
N GLU A 334 -14.48 -22.80 -12.34
CA GLU A 334 -13.10 -22.27 -12.29
C GLU A 334 -12.45 -22.05 -13.67
N LYS A 335 -12.90 -22.75 -14.74
CA LYS A 335 -12.43 -22.49 -16.11
C LYS A 335 -13.37 -21.50 -16.80
N ASN A 336 -12.83 -20.35 -17.21
CA ASN A 336 -13.52 -19.26 -17.93
C ASN A 336 -14.51 -18.44 -17.09
N LEU A 337 -14.16 -18.20 -15.82
CA LEU A 337 -14.84 -17.20 -15.00
C LEU A 337 -14.87 -15.84 -15.74
N PRO A 338 -16.00 -15.12 -15.70
CA PRO A 338 -16.06 -13.78 -16.25
C PRO A 338 -14.98 -12.90 -15.61
N LYS A 339 -14.10 -12.36 -16.44
CA LYS A 339 -13.09 -11.38 -16.03
C LYS A 339 -13.52 -10.01 -16.52
N LEU A 340 -13.91 -9.15 -15.60
CA LEU A 340 -14.31 -7.80 -15.94
C LEU A 340 -13.10 -6.87 -15.92
N ARG A 341 -12.98 -6.02 -16.93
CA ARG A 341 -11.95 -5.00 -17.04
C ARG A 341 -12.59 -3.64 -16.92
N ARG A 342 -11.89 -2.72 -16.25
CA ARG A 342 -12.31 -1.33 -16.09
C ARG A 342 -12.39 -0.67 -17.47
N GLN A 343 -13.48 0.08 -17.70
CA GLN A 343 -13.62 0.96 -18.86
C GLN A 343 -12.88 2.28 -18.65
#